data_AF-A0A0K0FV78-F1
#
_entry.id   AF-A0A0K0FV78-F1
#
_cell.length_a   1.000
_cell.length_b   1.000
_cell.length_c   1.000
_cell.angle_alpha   90.00
_cell.angle_beta   90.00
_cell.angle_gamma   90.00
#
_symmetry.space_group_name_H-M   'P 1'
#
loop_
_entity.id
_entity.type
_entity.pdbx_description
1 polymer ?
#
loop_
_entity_poly.entity_id
_entity_poly.type
_entity_poly.pdbx_seq_one_letter_code
_entity_poly.pdbx_strand_id
1 'polypeptide(L)' 'MFEMKSHVDFSEEVPKIIQGSKNKTQYCRGKILRSNSFGKFYLITDLKTRKKCIGKVIMKSGLDGMLNNVCFS' A
#
# COMPACT_ATOMS: atom_id res chain seq x y z
N MET A 1 12.06 33.51 -7.93
CA MET A 1 11.54 32.28 -8.56
C MET A 1 12.28 31.13 -7.92
N PHE A 2 11.71 30.49 -6.89
CA PHE A 2 12.37 29.41 -6.17
C PHE A 2 12.04 28.11 -6.88
N GLU A 3 13.07 27.51 -7.49
CA GLU A 3 13.02 26.21 -8.13
C GLU A 3 12.78 25.15 -7.05
N MET A 4 11.52 24.72 -6.94
CA MET A 4 11.10 23.69 -6.01
C MET A 4 11.67 22.37 -6.54
N LYS A 5 12.88 22.04 -6.09
CA LYS A 5 13.52 20.74 -6.33
C LYS A 5 12.49 19.66 -6.05
N SER A 6 12.05 18.97 -7.09
CA SER A 6 11.21 17.78 -6.95
C SER A 6 12.03 16.79 -6.13
N HIS A 7 11.72 16.71 -4.84
CA HIS A 7 12.15 15.59 -4.03
C HIS A 7 11.65 14.35 -4.76
N VAL A 8 12.59 13.66 -5.41
CA VAL A 8 12.36 12.33 -5.94
C VAL A 8 12.10 11.49 -4.70
N ASP A 9 10.82 11.36 -4.36
CA ASP A 9 10.36 10.53 -3.27
C ASP A 9 10.97 9.15 -3.49
N PHE A 10 11.83 8.74 -2.57
CA PHE A 10 12.26 7.37 -2.38
C PHE A 10 11.03 6.54 -1.99
N SER A 11 10.13 6.35 -2.96
CA SER A 11 8.95 5.53 -2.84
C SER A 11 9.46 4.10 -2.77
N GLU A 12 9.66 3.58 -1.54
CA GLU A 12 9.65 2.14 -1.30
C GLU A 12 8.48 1.57 -2.13
N GLU A 13 8.80 0.83 -3.19
CA GLU A 13 7.76 0.39 -4.12
C GLU A 13 6.97 -0.72 -3.45
N VAL A 14 5.64 -0.58 -3.38
CA VAL A 14 4.80 -1.66 -2.86
C VAL A 14 5.00 -2.91 -3.74
N PRO A 15 5.37 -4.07 -3.16
CA PRO A 15 5.62 -5.29 -3.91
C PRO A 15 4.45 -5.66 -4.82
N LYS A 16 4.76 -6.21 -6.01
CA LYS A 16 3.74 -6.73 -6.93
C LYS A 16 3.03 -7.96 -6.36
N ILE A 17 3.73 -8.75 -5.54
CA ILE A 17 3.18 -9.92 -4.84
C ILE A 17 3.21 -9.65 -3.35
N ILE A 18 2.05 -9.76 -2.71
CA ILE A 18 1.88 -9.57 -1.27
C ILE A 18 1.54 -10.93 -0.67
N GLN A 19 2.28 -11.36 0.35
CA GLN A 19 2.01 -12.61 1.05
C GLN A 19 1.39 -12.33 2.42
N GLY A 20 0.21 -12.88 2.66
CA GLY A 20 -0.44 -12.84 3.97
C GLY A 20 0.32 -13.69 4.98
N SER A 21 0.63 -13.11 6.14
CA SER A 21 1.37 -13.80 7.21
C SER A 21 0.58 -14.97 7.82
N LYS A 22 -0.74 -14.83 7.98
CA LYS A 22 -1.59 -15.80 8.68
C LYS A 22 -1.85 -17.07 7.89
N ASN A 23 -2.15 -16.95 6.60
CA ASN A 23 -2.66 -18.03 5.76
C ASN A 23 -1.76 -18.33 4.56
N LYS A 24 -0.56 -17.72 4.50
CA LYS A 24 0.38 -17.78 3.36
C LYS A 24 -0.27 -17.46 2.01
N THR A 25 -1.45 -16.81 2.01
CA THR A 25 -2.15 -16.48 0.77
C THR A 25 -1.38 -15.40 0.05
N GLN A 26 -1.14 -15.63 -1.24
CA GLN A 26 -0.46 -14.67 -2.07
C GLN A 26 -1.48 -13.87 -2.88
N TYR A 27 -1.22 -12.59 -3.00
CA TYR A 27 -2.04 -11.66 -3.73
C TYR A 27 -1.20 -10.90 -4.75
N CYS A 28 -1.75 -10.72 -5.95
CA CYS A 28 -1.21 -9.80 -6.92
C CYS A 28 -1.75 -8.39 -6.66
N ARG A 29 -0.84 -7.43 -6.56
CA ARG A 29 -1.14 -5.99 -6.58
C ARG A 29 -1.40 -5.56 -8.03
N GLY A 30 -2.61 -5.08 -8.27
CA GLY A 30 -3.01 -4.43 -9.51
C GLY A 30 -2.80 -2.92 -9.48
N LYS A 31 -3.63 -2.20 -10.23
CA LYS A 31 -3.57 -0.74 -10.32
C LYS A 31 -3.89 -0.06 -9.00
N ILE A 32 -3.32 1.14 -8.82
CA ILE A 32 -3.74 2.08 -7.78
C ILE A 32 -5.16 2.54 -8.11
N LEU A 33 -6.03 2.55 -7.09
CA LEU A 33 -7.39 3.10 -7.19
C LEU A 33 -7.45 4.49 -6.58
N ARG A 34 -6.74 4.72 -5.47
CA ARG A 34 -6.71 5.99 -4.74
C ARG A 34 -5.42 6.11 -3.91
N SER A 35 -5.00 7.33 -3.63
CA SER A 35 -3.97 7.65 -2.64
C SER A 35 -4.52 8.63 -1.62
N ASN A 36 -4.10 8.51 -0.36
CA ASN A 36 -4.31 9.51 0.67
C ASN A 36 -3.04 9.70 1.51
N SER A 37 -3.10 10.59 2.50
CA SER A 37 -1.95 10.93 3.38
C SER A 37 -1.40 9.74 4.15
N PHE A 38 -2.20 8.69 4.36
CA PHE A 38 -1.84 7.52 5.17
C PHE A 38 -1.62 6.25 4.35
N GLY A 39 -1.68 6.30 3.02
CA GLY A 39 -1.45 5.12 2.20
C GLY A 39 -2.12 5.12 0.84
N LYS A 40 -1.92 4.02 0.14
CA LYS A 40 -2.40 3.79 -1.23
C LYS A 40 -3.38 2.63 -1.24
N PHE A 41 -4.49 2.81 -1.95
CA PHE A 41 -5.49 1.77 -2.19
C PHE A 41 -5.22 1.13 -3.53
N TYR A 42 -5.14 -0.20 -3.55
CA TYR A 42 -4.89 -1.00 -4.75
C TYR A 42 -6.06 -1.95 -5.00
N LEU A 43 -6.28 -2.26 -6.27
CA LEU A 43 -7.00 -3.48 -6.62
C LEU A 43 -6.07 -4.67 -6.35
N ILE A 44 -6.48 -5.57 -5.46
CA ILE A 44 -5.72 -6.76 -5.09
C ILE A 44 -6.46 -7.98 -5.60
N THR A 45 -5.73 -8.96 -6.13
CA THR A 45 -6.30 -10.23 -6.61
C THR A 45 -5.65 -11.39 -5.87
N ASP A 46 -6.44 -12.20 -5.19
CA ASP A 46 -5.99 -13.49 -4.64
C ASP A 46 -5.51 -14.40 -5.78
N LEU A 47 -4.27 -14.86 -5.71
CA LEU A 47 -3.68 -15.70 -6.75
C LEU A 47 -4.34 -17.07 -6.88
N LYS A 48 -4.82 -17.62 -5.77
CA LYS A 48 -5.44 -18.95 -5.71
C LYS A 48 -6.90 -18.89 -6.16
N THR A 49 -7.68 -17.97 -5.59
CA THR A 49 -9.13 -17.92 -5.82
C THR A 49 -9.53 -17.00 -6.97
N ARG A 50 -8.59 -16.17 -7.48
CA ARG A 50 -8.84 -15.09 -8.46
C ARG A 50 -9.84 -14.03 -7.98
N LYS A 51 -10.25 -14.08 -6.71
CA LYS A 51 -11.14 -13.07 -6.13
C LYS A 51 -10.41 -11.73 -6.06
N LYS A 52 -11.12 -10.67 -6.43
CA LYS A 52 -10.64 -9.30 -6.41
C LYS A 52 -11.19 -8.57 -5.19
N CYS A 53 -10.35 -7.79 -4.53
CA CYS A 53 -10.71 -6.94 -3.40
C CYS A 53 -9.94 -5.61 -3.46
N ILE A 54 -10.35 -4.66 -2.63
CA ILE A 54 -9.61 -3.41 -2.44
C ILE A 54 -8.74 -3.59 -1.20
N GLY A 55 -7.43 -3.35 -1.36
CA GLY A 55 -6.50 -3.37 -0.24
C GLY A 55 -5.85 -2.01 -0.02
N LYS A 56 -5.82 -1.56 1.23
CA LYS A 56 -5.08 -0.38 1.66
C LYS A 56 -3.68 -0.81 2.08
N VAL A 57 -2.67 -0.21 1.49
CA VAL A 57 -1.26 -0.41 1.87
C VAL A 57 -0.74 0.86 2.52
N ILE A 58 -0.19 0.69 3.71
CA ILE A 58 0.38 1.76 4.53
C ILE A 58 1.86 1.40 4.74
N MET A 59 2.77 2.31 4.36
CA MET A 59 4.19 2.10 4.61
C MET A 59 4.51 2.43 6.06
N LYS A 60 5.39 1.64 6.68
CA LYS A 60 5.82 1.88 8.06
C LYS A 60 6.51 3.23 8.23
N SER A 61 7.25 3.68 7.23
CA SER A 61 7.84 5.03 7.16
C SER A 61 6.79 6.14 7.26
N GLY A 62 5.60 5.93 6.72
CA GLY A 62 4.46 6.86 6.86
C GLY A 62 3.72 6.74 8.20
N LEU A 63 4.16 5.87 9.10
CA LEU A 63 3.57 5.61 10.41
C LEU A 63 4.48 5.99 11.57
N ASP A 64 5.66 6.55 11.29
CA ASP A 64 6.59 6.97 12.34
C ASP A 64 5.87 7.97 13.27
N GLY A 65 5.66 7.57 14.53
CA GLY A 65 4.90 8.31 15.54
C GLY A 65 3.35 8.23 15.48
N MET A 66 2.73 7.56 14.50
CA MET A 66 1.27 7.55 14.30
C MET A 66 0.59 6.16 14.30
N LEU A 67 1.30 5.10 14.71
CA LEU A 67 0.75 3.73 14.75
C LEU A 67 -0.58 3.61 15.52
N ASN A 68 -0.78 4.42 16.57
CA ASN A 68 -1.99 4.43 17.38
C ASN A 68 -3.22 5.06 16.70
N ASN A 69 -3.02 5.81 15.60
CA ASN A 69 -4.09 6.48 14.86
C ASN A 69 -4.58 5.70 13.64
N VAL A 70 -4.02 4.51 13.39
CA VAL A 70 -4.46 3.64 12.31
C VAL A 70 -5.68 2.86 12.77
N CYS A 71 -6.86 3.41 12.48
CA CYS A 71 -8.12 2.71 12.69
C CYS A 71 -8.24 1.59 11.63
N PHE A 72 -8.15 0.34 12.06
CA PHE A 72 -8.55 -0.83 11.28
C PHE A 72 -10.05 -1.05 11.53
N SER A 73 -10.88 -0.22 10.92
CA SER A 73 -12.34 -0.39 10.92
C SER A 73 -12.76 -1.62 10.14
#